data_AF-A0A8G2DWP2-F1
#
_entry.id   AF-A0A8G2DWP2-F1
#
_cell.length_a   1.000
_cell.length_b   1.000
_cell.length_c   1.000
_cell.angle_alpha   90.00
_cell.angle_beta   90.00
_cell.angle_gamma   90.00
#
_symmetry.space_group_name_H-M   'P 1'
#
loop_
_entity.id
_entity.type
_entity.pdbx_description
1 polymer ?
#
loop_
_entity_poly.entity_id
_entity_poly.type
_entity_poly.pdbx_seq_one_letter_code
_entity_poly.pdbx_strand_id
1 'polypeptide(L)'
;MDMANTSGASAPNHGARLFDPAEWVASYVDLGGGYTVTGASCCLHSVRGLSWAEQAALAAHQLPILADPSKREAVRAYLTSGCLMEALS
;
A
#
# COMPACT_ATOMS: atom_id res chain seq x y z
N MET A 1 -31.55 -10.44 -41.79
CA MET A 1 -30.56 -11.37 -41.21
C MET A 1 -29.72 -10.56 -40.26
N ASP A 2 -30.24 -10.48 -39.05
CA ASP A 2 -29.72 -9.78 -37.89
C ASP A 2 -28.48 -10.51 -37.35
N MET A 3 -27.39 -9.79 -37.16
CA MET A 3 -26.31 -10.20 -36.25
C MET A 3 -25.80 -8.97 -35.50
N ALA A 4 -26.57 -8.59 -34.48
CA ALA A 4 -26.07 -7.77 -33.39
C ALA A 4 -25.05 -8.61 -32.61
N ASN A 5 -23.76 -8.39 -32.86
CA ASN A 5 -22.69 -8.96 -32.06
C ASN A 5 -22.34 -7.98 -30.93
N THR A 6 -23.23 -7.87 -29.95
CA THR A 6 -22.89 -7.26 -28.66
C THR A 6 -22.01 -8.23 -27.90
N SER A 7 -20.71 -8.18 -28.19
CA SER A 7 -19.67 -8.66 -27.28
C SER A 7 -19.66 -7.73 -26.07
N GLY A 8 -20.64 -7.96 -25.18
CA GLY A 8 -20.58 -7.53 -23.81
C GLY A 8 -19.40 -8.25 -23.15
N ALA A 9 -18.22 -7.68 -23.28
CA ALA A 9 -17.15 -7.95 -22.34
C ALA A 9 -17.63 -7.38 -21.01
N SER A 10 -18.25 -8.23 -20.20
CA SER A 10 -18.36 -8.01 -18.77
C SER A 10 -16.93 -7.87 -18.26
N ALA A 11 -16.41 -6.65 -18.27
CA ALA A 11 -15.32 -6.30 -17.38
C ALA A 11 -15.80 -6.76 -16.00
N PRO A 12 -15.09 -7.66 -15.29
CA PRO A 12 -15.39 -7.84 -13.90
C PRO A 12 -15.28 -6.43 -13.32
N ASN A 13 -16.40 -5.92 -12.82
CA ASN A 13 -16.41 -4.84 -11.86
C ASN A 13 -15.75 -5.40 -10.60
N HIS A 14 -14.45 -5.73 -10.69
CA HIS A 14 -13.56 -5.70 -9.56
C HIS A 14 -13.48 -4.20 -9.29
N GLY A 15 -14.50 -3.69 -8.58
CA GLY A 15 -14.59 -2.29 -8.22
C GLY A 15 -13.22 -1.89 -7.76
N ALA A 16 -12.59 -0.96 -8.49
CA ALA A 16 -11.20 -0.61 -8.29
C ALA A 16 -11.03 -0.32 -6.80
N ARG A 17 -10.51 -1.29 -6.05
CA ARG A 17 -10.54 -1.23 -4.59
C ARG A 17 -9.71 0.01 -4.27
N LEU A 18 -10.37 1.00 -3.69
CA LEU A 18 -9.71 2.25 -3.34
C LEU A 18 -8.49 1.89 -2.51
N PHE A 19 -7.36 2.51 -2.83
CA PHE A 19 -6.13 2.25 -2.11
C PHE A 19 -6.33 2.67 -0.64
N ASP A 20 -6.34 1.69 0.26
CA ASP A 20 -6.44 1.90 1.70
C ASP A 20 -5.03 1.93 2.30
N PRO A 21 -4.55 3.09 2.79
CA PRO A 21 -3.22 3.19 3.37
C PRO A 21 -3.07 2.40 4.67
N ALA A 22 -4.14 2.20 5.44
CA ALA A 22 -4.10 1.42 6.68
C ALA A 22 -3.92 -0.07 6.38
N GLU A 23 -4.71 -0.60 5.44
CA GLU A 23 -4.59 -2.00 4.99
C GLU A 23 -3.21 -2.26 4.37
N TRP A 24 -2.72 -1.29 3.58
CA TRP A 24 -1.40 -1.38 2.96
C TRP A 24 -0.27 -1.42 4.00
N VAL A 25 -0.31 -0.54 5.01
CA VAL A 25 0.69 -0.49 6.10
C VAL A 25 0.63 -1.77 6.94
N ALA A 26 -0.56 -2.24 7.30
CA ALA A 26 -0.72 -3.49 8.06
C ALA A 26 -0.11 -4.68 7.30
N SER A 27 -0.38 -4.79 6.00
CA SER A 27 0.21 -5.82 5.14
C SER A 27 1.73 -5.67 5.01
N TYR A 28 2.23 -4.44 4.94
CA TYR A 28 3.68 -4.17 4.88
C TYR A 28 4.38 -4.63 6.17
N VAL A 29 3.77 -4.40 7.33
CA VAL A 29 4.30 -4.85 8.63
C VAL A 29 4.24 -6.37 8.77
N ASP A 30 3.14 -6.99 8.34
CA ASP A 30 2.97 -8.45 8.36
C ASP A 30 4.04 -9.18 7.52
N LEU A 31 4.45 -8.57 6.39
CA LEU A 31 5.55 -9.05 5.55
C LEU A 31 6.96 -8.81 6.15
N GLY A 32 7.05 -8.31 7.38
CA GLY A 32 8.31 -8.01 8.06
C GLY A 32 8.90 -6.64 7.73
N GLY A 33 8.07 -5.75 7.18
CA GLY A 33 8.38 -4.34 7.05
C GLY A 33 8.26 -3.62 8.39
N GLY A 34 8.94 -2.49 8.50
CA GLY A 34 8.82 -1.57 9.61
C GLY A 34 8.79 -0.14 9.11
N TYR A 35 8.29 0.76 9.94
CA TYR A 35 8.30 2.18 9.61
C TYR A 35 8.69 3.00 10.83
N THR A 36 9.31 4.14 10.57
CA THR A 36 9.60 5.17 11.56
C THR A 36 8.88 6.45 11.14
N VAL A 37 8.25 7.14 12.08
CA VAL A 37 7.62 8.44 11.84
C VAL A 37 8.37 9.49 12.66
N THR A 38 8.77 10.58 12.02
CA THR A 38 9.46 11.71 12.66
C THR A 38 8.77 13.00 12.24
N GLY A 39 7.89 13.52 13.10
CA GLY A 39 7.07 14.71 12.79
C GLY A 39 6.22 14.49 11.54
N ALA A 40 6.47 15.29 10.49
CA ALA A 40 5.75 15.21 9.21
C ALA A 40 6.40 14.25 8.18
N SER A 41 7.42 13.49 8.58
CA SER A 41 8.14 12.57 7.71
C SER A 41 7.97 11.13 8.18
N CYS A 42 7.95 10.19 7.23
CA CYS A 42 7.96 8.76 7.53
C CYS A 42 9.01 8.04 6.66
N CYS A 43 9.67 7.04 7.24
CA CYS A 43 10.63 6.18 6.55
C CYS A 43 10.18 4.73 6.67
N LEU A 44 10.14 4.01 5.55
CA LEU A 44 9.89 2.57 5.52
C LEU A 44 11.22 1.83 5.51
N HIS A 45 11.34 0.73 6.26
CA HIS A 45 12.55 -0.08 6.35
C HIS A 45 12.21 -1.56 6.46
N SER A 46 13.12 -2.43 6.02
CA SER A 46 13.01 -3.87 6.23
C SER A 46 13.60 -4.27 7.58
N VAL A 47 12.97 -5.21 8.29
CA VAL A 47 13.53 -5.76 9.53
C VAL A 47 14.72 -6.67 9.22
N ARG A 48 15.73 -6.64 10.09
CA ARG A 48 16.93 -7.49 9.97
C ARG A 48 16.55 -8.95 10.17
N GLY A 49 16.92 -9.82 9.23
CA GLY A 49 16.70 -11.28 9.34
C GLY A 49 15.69 -11.87 8.35
N LEU A 50 15.11 -11.06 7.47
CA LEU A 50 14.23 -11.56 6.40
C LEU A 50 14.99 -12.44 5.40
N SER A 51 14.38 -13.56 5.03
CA SER A 51 14.81 -14.40 3.91
C SER A 51 14.74 -13.61 2.60
N TRP A 52 15.42 -14.13 1.57
CA TRP A 52 15.37 -13.54 0.22
C TRP A 52 13.95 -13.45 -0.33
N ALA A 53 13.11 -14.45 -0.08
CA ALA A 53 11.72 -14.47 -0.54
C ALA A 53 10.89 -13.37 0.13
N GLU A 54 11.07 -13.15 1.43
CA GLU A 54 10.38 -12.10 2.18
C GLU A 54 10.85 -10.71 1.73
N GLN A 55 12.15 -10.51 1.47
CA GLN A 55 12.65 -9.25 0.92
C GLN A 55 12.08 -8.95 -0.47
N ALA A 56 11.97 -9.97 -1.33
CA ALA A 56 11.36 -9.82 -2.65
C ALA A 56 9.86 -9.49 -2.55
N ALA A 57 9.13 -10.14 -1.63
CA ALA A 57 7.73 -9.84 -1.36
C ALA A 57 7.56 -8.41 -0.83
N LEU A 58 8.43 -7.97 0.07
CA LEU A 58 8.44 -6.60 0.61
C LEU A 58 8.68 -5.56 -0.49
N ALA A 59 9.67 -5.81 -1.36
CA ALA A 59 9.98 -4.94 -2.48
C ALA A 59 8.81 -4.86 -3.49
N ALA A 60 8.18 -6.00 -3.79
CA ALA A 60 6.98 -6.04 -4.63
C ALA A 60 5.82 -5.26 -4.00
N HIS A 61 5.65 -5.33 -2.67
CA HIS A 61 4.63 -4.58 -1.93
C HIS A 61 4.87 -3.07 -1.93
N GLN A 62 6.12 -2.62 -2.07
CA GLN A 62 6.48 -1.21 -2.20
C GLN A 62 6.28 -0.65 -3.62
N LEU A 63 6.24 -1.49 -4.66
CA LEU A 63 6.08 -1.03 -6.04
C LEU A 63 4.86 -0.09 -6.26
N PRO A 64 3.66 -0.35 -5.69
CA PRO A 64 2.51 0.51 -5.90
C PRO A 64 2.72 1.96 -5.42
N ILE A 65 3.40 2.17 -4.29
CA ILE A 65 3.68 3.51 -3.75
C ILE A 65 4.88 4.18 -4.43
N LEU A 66 5.78 3.39 -5.02
CA LEU A 66 6.87 3.89 -5.86
C LEU A 66 6.35 4.37 -7.21
N ALA A 67 5.41 3.63 -7.81
CA ALA A 67 4.79 3.95 -9.09
C ALA A 67 3.78 5.11 -9.01
N ASP A 68 3.12 5.28 -7.86
CA ASP A 68 2.05 6.26 -7.70
C ASP A 68 2.33 7.22 -6.52
N PRO A 69 2.65 8.51 -6.79
CA PRO A 69 2.94 9.48 -5.74
C PRO A 69 1.70 9.79 -4.88
N SER A 70 0.48 9.65 -5.39
CA SER A 70 -0.74 9.88 -4.60
C SER A 70 -0.94 8.78 -3.55
N LYS A 71 -0.63 7.52 -3.88
CA LYS A 71 -0.64 6.43 -2.89
C LYS A 71 0.44 6.61 -1.83
N ARG A 72 1.61 7.08 -2.23
CA ARG A 72 2.69 7.40 -1.29
C ARG A 72 2.30 8.49 -0.30
N GLU A 73 1.68 9.56 -0.78
CA GLU A 73 1.22 10.64 0.09
C GLU A 73 0.07 10.16 0.99
N ALA A 74 -0.82 9.29 0.51
CA ALA A 74 -1.86 8.68 1.35
C ALA A 74 -1.27 7.84 2.49
N VAL A 75 -0.24 7.02 2.22
CA VAL A 75 0.48 6.26 3.26
C VAL A 75 1.19 7.21 4.23
N ARG A 76 1.88 8.24 3.71
CA ARG A 76 2.56 9.23 4.56
C ARG A 76 1.57 9.93 5.48
N ALA A 77 0.47 10.46 4.95
CA ALA A 77 -0.56 11.15 5.70
C ALA A 77 -1.19 10.25 6.76
N TYR A 78 -1.41 8.97 6.44
CA TYR A 78 -1.89 7.99 7.41
C TYR A 78 -0.90 7.78 8.56
N LEU A 79 0.37 7.52 8.24
CA LEU A 79 1.42 7.28 9.25
C LEU A 79 1.68 8.51 10.13
N THR A 80 1.70 9.72 9.55
CA THR A 80 1.91 10.96 10.32
C THR A 80 0.69 11.36 11.15
N SER A 81 -0.53 11.05 10.70
CA SER A 81 -1.76 11.28 11.47
C SER A 81 -1.86 10.36 12.69
N GLY A 82 -1.43 9.10 12.56
CA GLY A 82 -1.39 8.15 13.69
C GLY A 82 -0.36 8.52 14.76
N CYS A 83 0.81 9.03 14.36
CA CYS A 83 1.88 9.45 15.27
C CYS A 83 1.46 10.63 16.19
N LEU A 84 0.51 11.47 15.74
CA LEU A 84 0.02 12.60 16.51
C LEU A 84 -0.83 12.17 17.71
N MET A 85 -1.45 10.98 17.66
CA MET A 85 -2.20 10.40 18.79
C MET A 85 -1.28 9.81 19.86
N GLU A 86 -0.17 9.15 19.47
CA GLU A 86 0.76 8.56 20.45
C GLU A 86 1.63 9.60 21.16
N ALA A 87 1.94 10.74 20.51
CA ALA A 87 2.72 11.82 21.11
C ALA A 87 1.93 12.68 22.12
N LEU A 88 0.60 12.53 22.19
CA LEU A 88 -0.29 13.27 23.09
C LEU A 88 -0.80 12.42 24.27
N SER A 89 -0.37 11.16 24.39
CA SER A 89 -0.77 10.23 25.46
C SER A 89 0.26 10.16 26.59
#